data_AF-A0A915IUR5-F1
#
_entry.id   AF-A0A915IUR5-F1
#
_cell.length_a   1.000
_cell.length_b   1.000
_cell.length_c   1.000
_cell.angle_alpha   90.00
_cell.angle_beta   90.00
_cell.angle_gamma   90.00
#
_symmetry.space_group_name_H-M   'P 1'
#
loop_
_entity.id
_entity.type
_entity.pdbx_description
1 polymer ?
#
loop_
_entity_poly.entity_id
_entity_poly.type
_entity_poly.pdbx_seq_one_letter_code
_entity_poly.pdbx_strand_id
1 'polypeptide(L)'
;MHKSCVIAELFLGWPLYPGSSEYDQIRYITTTQGAPPAHMLNHATKTRKFFKQKENRLFHQYWRLKTVEEHESETCVKSKETRKFIFNCLDDVRQVKTPLELDDVDKVCEKLDRADFIDVLKKMLDMDQDRRLTPNEGLKHPFVRMTNLLIYPSAN
;
A
#
# COMPACT_ATOMS: atom_id res chain seq x y z
N MET A 1 -1.87 -7.60 -7.82
CA MET A 1 -2.06 -6.18 -7.45
C MET A 1 -3.43 -5.60 -7.81
N HIS A 2 -3.99 -5.85 -9.00
CA HIS A 2 -5.28 -5.22 -9.39
C HIS A 2 -6.42 -5.40 -8.36
N LYS A 3 -6.61 -6.60 -7.79
CA LYS A 3 -7.70 -6.84 -6.82
C LYS A 3 -7.48 -6.22 -5.44
N SER A 4 -6.23 -6.05 -5.02
CA SER A 4 -5.86 -5.45 -3.72
C SER A 4 -6.09 -3.94 -3.70
N CYS A 5 -5.90 -3.27 -4.84
CA CYS A 5 -6.18 -1.83 -4.95
C CYS A 5 -7.68 -1.53 -4.87
N VAL A 6 -8.55 -2.46 -5.27
CA VAL A 6 -10.01 -2.27 -5.23
C VAL A 6 -10.52 -2.15 -3.81
N ILE A 7 -10.07 -3.02 -2.89
CA ILE A 7 -10.53 -2.95 -1.49
C ILE A 7 -10.07 -1.65 -0.80
N ALA A 8 -8.87 -1.17 -1.12
CA ALA A 8 -8.39 0.12 -0.64
C ALA A 8 -9.20 1.28 -1.22
N GLU A 9 -9.52 1.22 -2.51
CA GLU A 9 -10.32 2.24 -3.19
C GLU A 9 -11.75 2.30 -2.64
N LEU A 10 -12.37 1.15 -2.33
CA LEU A 10 -13.68 1.11 -1.68
C LEU A 10 -13.65 1.78 -0.31
N PHE A 11 -12.62 1.52 0.50
CA PHE A 11 -12.44 2.15 1.81
C PHE A 11 -12.21 3.67 1.69
N LEU A 12 -11.29 4.08 0.81
CA LEU A 12 -10.90 5.48 0.62
C LEU A 12 -11.93 6.30 -0.16
N GLY A 13 -12.75 5.67 -1.01
CA GLY A 13 -13.57 6.34 -2.03
C GLY A 13 -12.74 7.05 -3.12
N TRP A 14 -11.47 6.68 -3.26
CA TRP A 14 -10.53 7.20 -4.25
C TRP A 14 -9.43 6.15 -4.49
N PRO A 15 -8.90 5.99 -5.72
CA PRO A 15 -7.84 5.03 -5.96
C PRO A 15 -6.61 5.29 -5.08
N LEU A 16 -6.08 4.24 -4.45
CA LEU A 16 -4.91 4.34 -3.57
C LEU A 16 -3.66 4.82 -4.32
N TYR A 17 -3.47 4.34 -5.55
CA TYR A 17 -2.32 4.68 -6.40
C TYR A 17 -2.79 5.06 -7.82
N PRO A 18 -3.29 6.30 -8.04
CA PRO A 18 -3.82 6.77 -9.31
C PRO A 18 -2.72 7.25 -10.29
N GLY A 19 -1.71 6.43 -10.57
CA GLY A 19 -0.57 6.83 -11.42
C GLY A 19 -1.00 7.22 -12.84
N SER A 20 -0.59 8.40 -13.31
CA SER A 20 -0.80 8.84 -14.71
C SER A 20 0.26 8.30 -15.68
N SER A 21 1.33 7.73 -15.14
CA SER A 21 2.44 7.10 -15.87
C SER A 21 2.95 5.89 -15.08
N GLU A 22 3.71 4.98 -15.72
CA GLU A 22 4.35 3.86 -15.00
C GLU A 22 5.27 4.38 -13.87
N TYR A 23 5.93 5.52 -14.09
CA TYR A 23 6.79 6.14 -13.08
C TYR A 23 5.99 6.69 -11.91
N ASP A 24 4.89 7.42 -12.15
CA ASP A 24 4.01 7.91 -11.08
C ASP A 24 3.43 6.74 -10.28
N GLN A 25 3.02 5.67 -10.96
CA GLN A 25 2.50 4.47 -10.30
C GLN A 25 3.53 3.88 -9.33
N ILE A 26 4.77 3.67 -9.79
CA ILE A 26 5.85 3.11 -8.97
C ILE A 26 6.22 4.10 -7.86
N ARG A 27 6.31 5.39 -8.16
CA ARG A 27 6.60 6.43 -7.18
C ARG A 27 5.58 6.42 -6.05
N TYR A 28 4.29 6.39 -6.37
CA TYR A 28 3.23 6.34 -5.35
C TYR A 28 3.30 5.08 -4.48
N ILE A 29 3.51 3.91 -5.09
CA ILE A 29 3.69 2.66 -4.36
C ILE A 29 4.90 2.78 -3.42
N THR A 30 6.04 3.25 -3.92
CA THR A 30 7.27 3.33 -3.13
C THR A 30 7.22 4.39 -2.02
N THR A 31 6.48 5.48 -2.21
CA THR A 31 6.25 6.47 -1.14
C THR A 31 5.51 5.86 0.04
N THR A 32 4.52 4.99 -0.21
CA THR A 32 3.65 4.45 0.85
C THR A 32 4.11 3.08 1.37
N GLN A 33 4.88 2.31 0.61
CA GLN A 33 5.27 0.93 0.98
C GLN A 33 6.80 0.73 1.05
N GLY A 34 7.59 1.75 0.72
CA GLY A 34 9.04 1.64 0.60
C GLY A 34 9.48 1.06 -0.75
N ALA A 35 10.80 0.91 -0.93
CA ALA A 35 11.35 0.33 -2.17
C ALA A 35 11.04 -1.19 -2.25
N PRO A 36 10.80 -1.74 -3.46
CA PRO A 36 10.70 -3.18 -3.61
C PRO A 36 11.97 -3.89 -3.13
N PRO A 37 11.86 -5.16 -2.69
CA PRO A 37 13.02 -5.96 -2.31
C PRO A 37 14.13 -5.95 -3.37
N ALA A 38 15.39 -5.91 -2.92
CA ALA A 38 16.55 -5.80 -3.82
C ALA A 38 16.60 -6.94 -4.85
N HIS A 39 16.22 -8.16 -4.48
CA HIS A 39 16.17 -9.29 -5.41
C HIS A 39 15.20 -9.01 -6.57
N MET A 40 14.01 -8.47 -6.30
CA MET A 40 13.05 -8.10 -7.35
C MET A 40 13.62 -7.03 -8.27
N LEU A 41 14.26 -6.01 -7.71
CA LEU A 41 14.88 -4.93 -8.49
C LEU A 41 16.07 -5.44 -9.32
N ASN A 42 16.85 -6.40 -8.82
CA ASN A 42 17.97 -7.00 -9.55
C ASN A 42 17.52 -7.86 -10.74
N HIS A 43 16.36 -8.50 -10.65
CA HIS A 43 15.84 -9.38 -11.70
C HIS A 43 14.85 -8.70 -12.67
N ALA A 44 14.25 -7.57 -12.29
CA ALA A 44 13.26 -6.90 -13.13
C ALA A 44 13.87 -6.14 -14.32
N THR A 45 13.29 -6.36 -15.51
CA THR A 45 13.76 -5.80 -16.79
C THR A 45 13.62 -4.28 -16.87
N LYS A 46 12.64 -3.70 -16.16
CA LYS A 46 12.36 -2.25 -16.17
C LYS A 46 12.99 -1.49 -15.00
N THR A 47 13.78 -2.13 -14.12
CA THR A 47 14.33 -1.47 -12.92
C THR A 47 15.06 -0.18 -13.24
N ARG A 48 15.97 -0.19 -14.23
CA ARG A 48 16.77 0.98 -14.62
C ARG A 48 15.96 2.13 -15.21
N LYS A 49 14.70 1.90 -15.60
CA LYS A 49 13.79 2.96 -16.08
C LYS A 49 13.38 3.89 -14.92
N PHE A 50 13.16 3.34 -13.73
CA PHE A 50 12.58 4.05 -12.58
C PHE A 50 13.52 4.19 -11.39
N PHE A 51 14.49 3.28 -11.26
CA PHE A 51 15.47 3.24 -10.18
C PHE A 51 16.88 3.41 -10.72
N LYS A 52 17.78 3.88 -9.86
CA LYS A 52 19.22 3.93 -10.09
C LYS A 52 19.97 3.31 -8.93
N GLN A 53 21.13 2.73 -9.24
CA GLN A 53 22.04 2.23 -8.21
C GLN A 53 22.78 3.40 -7.58
N LYS A 54 22.88 3.38 -6.26
CA LYS A 54 23.76 4.23 -5.47
C LYS A 54 24.66 3.35 -4.62
N GLU A 55 25.85 3.85 -4.34
CA GLU A 55 26.76 3.26 -3.38
C GLU A 55 26.68 4.05 -2.07
N ASN A 56 26.74 3.32 -0.95
CA ASN A 56 26.96 3.91 0.37
C ASN A 56 28.03 3.08 1.08
N ARG A 57 28.80 3.72 1.96
CA ARG A 57 29.83 3.08 2.79
C ARG A 57 29.29 1.90 3.61
N LEU A 58 27.99 1.86 3.91
CA LEU A 58 27.33 0.81 4.70
C LEU A 58 26.70 -0.31 3.86
N PHE A 59 26.18 0.02 2.68
CA PHE A 59 25.48 -0.90 1.79
C PHE A 59 26.18 -0.78 0.45
N HIS A 60 27.16 -1.66 0.20
CA HIS A 60 28.05 -1.60 -0.97
C HIS A 60 27.34 -1.19 -2.27
N GLN A 61 26.09 -1.62 -2.47
CA GLN A 61 25.20 -1.08 -3.51
C GLN A 61 23.73 -1.19 -3.10
N TYR A 62 22.92 -0.16 -3.37
CA TYR A 62 21.47 -0.20 -3.17
C TYR A 62 20.71 0.52 -4.29
N TRP A 63 19.46 0.13 -4.51
CA TRP A 63 18.57 0.79 -5.46
C TRP A 63 17.82 1.95 -4.81
N ARG A 64 17.77 3.08 -5.52
CA ARG A 64 16.97 4.24 -5.14
C ARG A 64 16.04 4.60 -6.30
N LEU A 65 14.80 4.97 -6.00
CA LEU A 65 13.94 5.59 -7.00
C LEU A 65 14.60 6.88 -7.52
N LYS A 66 14.46 7.12 -8.83
CA LYS A 66 14.82 8.40 -9.44
C LYS A 66 13.95 9.51 -8.83
N THR A 67 14.45 10.75 -8.77
CA THR A 67 13.56 11.89 -8.49
C THR A 67 12.68 12.19 -9.70
N VAL A 68 11.65 13.01 -9.50
CA VAL A 68 10.79 13.50 -10.59
C VAL A 68 11.65 14.21 -11.63
N GLU A 69 12.58 15.06 -11.19
CA GLU A 69 13.46 15.83 -12.08
C GLU A 69 14.38 14.90 -12.89
N GLU A 70 14.96 13.89 -12.24
CA GLU A 70 15.80 12.88 -12.90
C GLU A 70 15.01 12.14 -13.99
N HIS A 71 13.81 11.66 -13.66
CA HIS A 71 12.96 10.94 -14.61
C HIS A 71 12.48 11.84 -15.77
N GLU A 72 12.07 13.06 -15.47
CA GLU A 72 11.61 14.03 -16.46
C GLU A 72 12.74 14.42 -17.42
N SER A 73 13.96 14.59 -16.92
CA SER A 73 15.11 14.94 -17.75
C SER A 73 15.50 13.82 -18.73
N GLU A 74 15.34 12.56 -18.33
CA GLU A 74 15.70 11.40 -19.16
C GLU A 74 14.62 11.00 -20.17
N THR A 75 13.33 11.21 -19.83
CA THR A 75 12.22 10.67 -20.63
C THR A 75 11.33 11.73 -21.27
N CYS A 76 11.50 13.00 -20.90
CA CYS A 76 10.60 14.11 -21.24
C CYS A 76 9.14 13.91 -20.79
N VAL A 77 8.83 12.89 -19.97
CA VAL A 77 7.48 12.63 -19.46
C VAL A 77 7.28 13.35 -18.13
N LYS A 78 6.36 14.33 -18.12
CA LYS A 78 6.01 15.08 -16.90
C LYS A 78 5.27 14.21 -15.89
N SER A 79 5.70 14.27 -14.63
CA SER A 79 5.03 13.61 -13.51
C SER A 79 3.84 14.44 -13.04
N LYS A 80 2.80 13.78 -12.50
CA LYS A 80 1.63 14.46 -11.93
C LYS A 80 1.42 14.04 -10.49
N GLU A 81 0.70 14.85 -9.72
CA GLU A 81 0.17 14.45 -8.42
C GLU A 81 -1.35 14.34 -8.52
N THR A 82 -1.84 13.11 -8.53
CA THR A 82 -3.26 12.77 -8.71
C THR A 82 -3.85 12.08 -7.48
N ARG A 83 -3.04 11.88 -6.42
CA ARG A 83 -3.53 11.31 -5.17
C ARG A 83 -4.34 12.34 -4.40
N LYS A 84 -5.53 11.93 -3.97
CA LYS A 84 -6.30 12.67 -2.96
C LYS A 84 -5.70 12.50 -1.56
N PHE A 85 -5.10 11.34 -1.29
CA PHE A 85 -4.48 11.01 -0.01
C PHE A 85 -3.02 10.60 -0.21
N ILE A 86 -2.11 11.20 0.55
CA ILE A 86 -0.68 10.87 0.53
C ILE A 86 -0.33 10.25 1.88
N PHE A 87 -0.02 8.95 1.87
CA PHE A 87 0.35 8.18 3.06
C PHE A 87 1.84 7.87 3.06
N ASN A 88 2.46 7.94 4.24
CA ASN A 88 3.85 7.54 4.44
C ASN A 88 3.96 6.03 4.65
N CYS A 89 2.91 5.41 5.20
CA CYS A 89 2.79 3.97 5.31
C CYS A 89 1.33 3.51 5.17
N LEU A 90 1.11 2.22 4.92
CA LEU A 90 -0.25 1.66 4.85
C LEU A 90 -1.01 1.76 6.18
N ASP A 91 -0.34 1.90 7.33
CA ASP A 91 -1.02 2.11 8.61
C ASP A 91 -1.77 3.44 8.69
N ASP A 92 -1.30 4.46 7.95
CA ASP A 92 -1.93 5.79 7.93
C ASP A 92 -3.35 5.73 7.33
N VAL A 93 -3.65 4.72 6.50
CA VAL A 93 -4.97 4.49 5.92
C VAL A 93 -6.03 4.30 7.02
N ARG A 94 -5.65 3.75 8.19
CA ARG A 94 -6.56 3.50 9.31
C ARG A 94 -7.29 4.76 9.79
N GLN A 95 -6.68 5.93 9.65
CA GLN A 95 -7.19 7.17 10.23
C GLN A 95 -8.25 7.85 9.35
N VAL A 96 -8.37 7.42 8.10
CA VAL A 96 -9.24 8.05 7.10
C VAL A 96 -10.72 7.77 7.42
N LYS A 97 -11.53 8.82 7.41
CA LYS A 97 -12.99 8.79 7.61
C LYS A 97 -13.42 8.12 8.94
N THR A 98 -12.64 8.27 10.00
CA THR A 98 -13.03 7.79 11.33
C THR A 98 -14.29 8.54 11.79
N PRO A 99 -15.44 7.86 12.02
CA PRO A 99 -16.63 8.53 12.52
C PRO A 99 -16.36 9.10 13.91
N LEU A 100 -16.69 10.38 14.12
CA LEU A 100 -16.41 11.09 15.37
C LEU A 100 -17.47 10.81 16.45
N GLU A 101 -18.66 10.39 16.04
CA GLU A 101 -19.82 10.14 16.90
C GLU A 101 -20.17 8.65 16.91
N LEU A 102 -19.40 7.88 17.67
CA LEU A 102 -19.70 6.48 17.98
C LEU A 102 -19.78 6.33 19.50
N ASP A 103 -20.59 5.39 19.98
CA ASP A 103 -20.54 5.00 21.38
C ASP A 103 -19.20 4.29 21.70
N ASP A 104 -18.92 4.07 22.98
CA ASP A 104 -17.62 3.53 23.39
C ASP A 104 -17.39 2.08 22.93
N VAL A 105 -18.45 1.29 22.73
CA VAL A 105 -18.38 -0.10 22.26
C VAL A 105 -18.13 -0.13 20.76
N ASP A 106 -18.86 0.69 20.01
CA ASP A 106 -18.72 0.86 18.56
C ASP A 106 -17.34 1.40 18.21
N LYS A 107 -16.79 2.35 19.00
CA LYS A 107 -15.41 2.83 18.84
C LYS A 107 -14.39 1.70 18.95
N VAL A 108 -14.60 0.75 19.86
CA VAL A 108 -13.68 -0.40 20.04
C VAL A 108 -13.82 -1.36 18.86
N CYS A 109 -15.04 -1.69 18.46
CA CYS A 109 -15.32 -2.56 17.32
C CYS A 109 -14.72 -1.99 16.02
N GLU A 110 -14.96 -0.71 15.74
CA GLU A 110 -14.43 0.01 14.58
C GLU A 110 -12.89 0.03 14.59
N LYS A 111 -12.26 0.22 15.76
CA LYS A 111 -10.80 0.17 15.89
C LYS A 111 -10.25 -1.20 15.55
N LEU A 112 -10.91 -2.28 15.97
CA LEU A 112 -10.49 -3.65 15.70
C LEU A 112 -10.71 -4.00 14.22
N ASP A 113 -11.88 -3.70 13.67
CA ASP A 113 -12.20 -3.99 12.28
C ASP A 113 -11.24 -3.26 11.32
N ARG A 114 -10.94 -1.99 11.59
CA ARG A 114 -9.92 -1.27 10.84
C ARG A 114 -8.53 -1.86 10.98
N ALA A 115 -8.15 -2.40 12.14
CA ALA A 115 -6.85 -3.03 12.32
C ALA A 115 -6.74 -4.29 11.46
N ASP A 116 -7.79 -5.12 11.44
CA ASP A 116 -7.87 -6.31 10.59
C ASP A 116 -7.90 -5.95 9.10
N PHE A 117 -8.58 -4.85 8.74
CA PHE A 117 -8.59 -4.33 7.37
C PHE A 117 -7.19 -3.92 6.91
N ILE A 118 -6.43 -3.20 7.73
CA ILE A 118 -5.05 -2.81 7.37
C ILE A 118 -4.15 -4.03 7.26
N ASP A 119 -4.30 -5.02 8.15
CA ASP A 119 -3.52 -6.24 8.11
C ASP A 119 -3.77 -7.04 6.82
N VAL A 120 -5.04 -7.26 6.44
CA VAL A 120 -5.36 -7.94 5.18
C VAL A 120 -4.88 -7.12 3.97
N LEU A 121 -5.03 -5.80 4.02
CA LEU A 121 -4.62 -4.90 2.95
C LEU A 121 -3.10 -4.98 2.71
N LYS A 122 -2.30 -4.94 3.77
CA LYS A 122 -0.84 -5.09 3.71
C LYS A 122 -0.45 -6.42 3.08
N LYS A 123 -1.03 -7.53 3.52
CA LYS A 123 -0.74 -8.87 2.97
C LYS A 123 -1.17 -8.99 1.50
N MET A 124 -2.27 -8.35 1.11
CA MET A 124 -2.73 -8.33 -0.29
C MET A 124 -1.87 -7.42 -1.19
N LEU A 125 -1.27 -6.37 -0.64
CA LEU A 125 -0.42 -5.41 -1.35
C LEU A 125 1.07 -5.76 -1.33
N ASP A 126 1.47 -6.85 -0.66
CA ASP A 126 2.88 -7.26 -0.62
C ASP A 126 3.48 -7.30 -2.02
N MET A 127 4.63 -6.62 -2.16
CA MET A 127 5.34 -6.52 -3.44
C MET A 127 5.90 -7.88 -3.83
N ASP A 128 6.39 -8.64 -2.86
CA ASP A 128 6.87 -10.00 -3.05
C ASP A 128 5.67 -10.93 -3.30
N GLN A 129 5.64 -11.53 -4.48
CA GLN A 129 4.53 -12.39 -4.87
C GLN A 129 4.42 -13.64 -4.02
N ASP A 130 5.53 -14.14 -3.49
CA ASP A 130 5.58 -15.39 -2.71
C ASP A 130 5.07 -15.17 -1.28
N ARG A 131 5.07 -13.92 -0.83
CA ARG A 131 4.55 -13.49 0.48
C ARG A 131 3.13 -12.91 0.40
N ARG A 132 2.66 -12.62 -0.80
CA ARG A 132 1.35 -12.01 -1.05
C ARG A 132 0.23 -12.98 -0.69
N LEU A 133 -0.78 -12.45 0.02
CA LEU A 133 -1.96 -13.20 0.43
C LEU A 133 -2.65 -13.88 -0.76
N THR A 134 -2.81 -15.20 -0.68
CA THR A 134 -3.58 -15.95 -1.69
C THR A 134 -5.08 -15.81 -1.43
N PRO A 135 -5.95 -16.02 -2.44
CA PRO A 135 -7.40 -15.94 -2.24
C PRO A 135 -7.91 -16.89 -1.14
N ASN A 136 -7.38 -18.11 -1.06
CA ASN A 136 -7.78 -19.10 -0.06
C ASN A 136 -7.39 -18.70 1.37
N GLU A 137 -6.26 -18.03 1.54
CA GLU A 137 -5.85 -17.47 2.83
C GLU A 137 -6.66 -16.22 3.18
N GLY A 138 -6.96 -15.38 2.18
CA GLY A 138 -7.79 -14.19 2.34
C GLY A 138 -9.19 -14.52 2.85
N LEU A 139 -9.82 -15.58 2.33
CA LEU A 139 -11.12 -16.06 2.82
C LEU A 139 -11.08 -16.50 4.30
N LYS A 140 -9.91 -16.88 4.81
CA LYS A 140 -9.72 -17.31 6.20
C LYS A 140 -9.34 -16.16 7.13
N HIS A 141 -9.08 -14.96 6.59
CA HIS A 141 -8.60 -13.81 7.35
C HIS A 141 -9.65 -13.34 8.38
N PRO A 142 -9.24 -12.90 9.59
CA PRO A 142 -10.15 -12.36 10.61
C PRO A 142 -11.09 -11.27 10.08
N PHE A 143 -10.58 -10.36 9.25
CA PHE A 143 -11.38 -9.34 8.56
C PHE A 143 -12.56 -9.93 7.75
N VAL A 144 -12.31 -10.98 6.95
CA VAL A 144 -13.35 -11.59 6.10
C VAL A 144 -14.30 -12.47 6.90
N ARG A 145 -13.78 -13.15 7.93
CA ARG A 145 -14.59 -14.02 8.81
C ARG A 145 -15.29 -13.27 9.94
N MET A 146 -14.98 -11.98 10.12
CA MET A 146 -15.46 -11.13 11.22
C MET A 146 -15.21 -11.72 12.62
N THR A 147 -14.16 -12.55 12.77
CA THR A 147 -13.95 -13.33 14.01
C THR A 147 -13.64 -12.47 15.23
N ASN A 148 -13.03 -11.31 15.03
CA ASN A 148 -12.71 -10.39 16.13
C ASN A 148 -13.93 -9.61 16.61
N LEU A 149 -15.00 -9.55 15.80
CA LEU A 149 -16.29 -8.96 16.19
C LEU A 149 -17.19 -9.97 16.93
N LEU A 150 -16.99 -11.27 16.71
CA LEU A 150 -17.75 -12.34 17.41
C LEU A 150 -17.47 -12.41 18.92
N ILE A 151 -16.42 -11.75 19.40
CA ILE A 151 -16.06 -11.71 20.84
C ILE A 151 -16.97 -10.72 21.59
N TYR A 152 -17.79 -9.93 20.89
CA TYR A 152 -18.77 -9.01 21.46
C TYR A 152 -20.21 -9.56 21.28
N PRO A 153 -20.84 -10.14 22.32
CA PRO A 153 -22.14 -10.82 22.19
C PRO A 153 -23.35 -9.89 22.06
N SER A 154 -23.20 -8.65 21.59
CA SER A 154 -24.32 -7.71 21.51
C SER A 154 -24.00 -6.51 20.61
N ALA A 155 -24.12 -6.72 19.31
CA ALA A 155 -24.59 -5.69 18.39
C ALA A 155 -25.79 -6.30 17.66
N ASN A 156 -26.96 -6.17 18.29
CA ASN A 156 -28.28 -6.43 17.71
C ASN A 156 -28.99 -5.08 17.60
#